data_AF-A0A2D0JY31-F1
#
_entry.id   AF-A0A2D0JY31-F1
#
_cell.length_a   1.000
_cell.length_b   1.000
_cell.length_c   1.000
_cell.angle_alpha   90.00
_cell.angle_beta   90.00
_cell.angle_gamma   90.00
#
_symmetry.space_group_name_H-M   'P 1'
#
loop_
_entity.id
_entity.type
_entity.pdbx_description
1 polymer ?
#
loop_
_entity_poly.entity_id
_entity_poly.type
_entity_poly.pdbx_seq_one_letter_code
_entity_poly.pdbx_strand_id
1 'polypeptide(L)'
;MRTQAWAPPFAWGPWVNLNSHFGPSAYTVSFDTISAAPSSFDVEIEYATNRGIERIRTMGPGSYRIQGNDGAGTDRIRFKSHSIGQVIEVTY
;
A
#
# COMPACT_ATOMS: atom_id res chain seq x y z
N MET A 1 -1.39 4.20 12.15
CA MET A 1 -2.33 3.07 12.15
C MET A 1 -1.63 1.84 11.60
N ARG A 2 -2.11 0.63 11.91
CA ARG A 2 -1.56 -0.65 11.44
C ARG A 2 -2.68 -1.46 10.81
N THR A 3 -2.41 -2.08 9.68
CA THR A 3 -3.31 -3.02 9.02
C THR A 3 -2.52 -4.18 8.40
N GLN A 4 -3.22 -5.22 7.95
CA GLN A 4 -2.63 -6.39 7.30
C GLN A 4 -3.23 -6.55 5.92
N ALA A 5 -2.41 -7.02 4.97
CA ALA A 5 -2.81 -7.27 3.60
C ALA A 5 -2.29 -8.62 3.12
N TRP A 6 -3.10 -9.31 2.32
CA TRP A 6 -2.69 -10.54 1.67
C TRP A 6 -2.01 -10.24 0.34
N ALA A 7 -0.79 -10.76 0.15
CA ALA A 7 -0.06 -10.76 -1.11
C ALA A 7 -0.08 -12.18 -1.70
N PRO A 8 -1.01 -12.52 -2.62
CA PRO A 8 -1.00 -13.81 -3.28
C PRO A 8 0.23 -13.96 -4.20
N PRO A 9 0.67 -15.19 -4.49
CA PRO A 9 1.76 -15.42 -5.41
C PRO A 9 1.33 -15.07 -6.84
N PHE A 10 2.13 -14.24 -7.51
CA PHE A 10 1.98 -13.87 -8.93
C PHE A 10 0.71 -13.11 -9.33
N ALA A 11 -0.20 -12.84 -8.40
CA ALA A 11 -1.44 -12.10 -8.63
C ALA A 11 -1.57 -10.92 -7.64
N TRP A 12 -2.37 -9.92 -8.00
CA TRP A 12 -2.70 -8.83 -7.09
C TRP A 12 -3.72 -9.26 -6.04
N GLY A 13 -3.39 -8.99 -4.78
CA GLY A 13 -4.32 -9.14 -3.65
C GLY A 13 -5.42 -8.09 -3.65
N PRO A 14 -6.36 -8.19 -2.69
CA PRO A 14 -7.40 -7.19 -2.50
C PRO A 14 -6.79 -5.84 -2.09
N TRP A 15 -7.53 -4.78 -2.38
CA TRP A 15 -7.22 -3.45 -1.85
C TRP A 15 -7.49 -3.41 -0.35
N VAL A 16 -6.57 -2.80 0.39
CA VAL A 16 -6.71 -2.48 1.81
C VAL A 16 -6.73 -0.96 1.94
N ASN A 17 -7.69 -0.45 2.71
CA ASN A 17 -7.82 0.98 2.95
C ASN A 17 -6.69 1.48 3.85
N LEU A 18 -6.18 2.67 3.54
CA LEU A 18 -5.20 3.42 4.30
C LEU A 18 -5.90 4.59 5.01
N ASN A 19 -5.38 5.81 4.86
CA ASN A 19 -5.92 7.01 5.47
C ASN A 19 -7.11 7.54 4.66
N SER A 20 -8.11 8.08 5.36
CA SER A 20 -9.20 8.84 4.74
C SER A 20 -9.03 10.30 5.10
N HIS A 21 -9.14 11.19 4.12
CA HIS A 21 -8.86 12.61 4.32
C HIS A 21 -9.72 13.51 3.43
N PHE A 22 -9.73 14.79 3.79
CA PHE A 22 -10.26 15.88 2.99
C PHE A 22 -9.24 17.02 3.03
N GLY A 23 -8.72 17.41 1.87
CA GLY A 23 -7.64 18.37 1.74
C GLY A 23 -6.24 17.75 1.96
N PRO A 24 -5.20 18.58 2.14
CA PRO A 24 -3.81 18.14 2.21
C PRO A 24 -3.53 17.08 3.27
N SER A 25 -2.98 15.95 2.83
CA SER A 25 -2.46 14.87 3.65
C SER A 25 -1.09 14.45 3.12
N ALA A 26 -0.15 14.18 4.03
CA ALA A 26 1.16 13.64 3.68
C ALA A 26 1.61 12.72 4.80
N TYR A 27 1.92 11.48 4.46
CA TYR A 27 2.30 10.45 5.42
C TYR A 27 3.14 9.38 4.73
N THR A 28 3.85 8.60 5.54
CA THR A 28 4.69 7.51 5.05
C THR A 28 3.97 6.19 5.30
N VAL A 29 3.83 5.40 4.24
CA VAL A 29 3.34 4.03 4.33
C VAL A 29 4.54 3.11 4.34
N SER A 30 4.71 2.34 5.42
CA SER A 30 5.72 1.30 5.55
C SER A 30 5.06 -0.07 5.41
N PHE A 31 5.70 -0.97 4.67
CA PHE A 31 5.19 -2.32 4.40
C PHE A 31 6.30 -3.35 4.59
N ASP A 32 6.03 -4.36 5.42
CA ASP A 32 6.95 -5.46 5.70
C ASP A 32 6.20 -6.79 5.82
N THR A 33 6.87 -7.90 5.55
CA THR A 33 6.27 -9.23 5.67
C THR A 33 6.35 -9.73 7.10
N ILE A 34 5.22 -10.22 7.62
CA ILE A 34 5.16 -10.88 8.94
C ILE A 34 5.08 -12.41 8.80
N SER A 35 5.26 -12.92 7.58
CA SER A 35 5.19 -14.35 7.29
C SER A 35 6.53 -15.02 7.54
N ALA A 36 6.51 -16.26 8.04
CA ALA A 36 7.73 -17.02 8.33
C ALA A 36 8.57 -17.35 7.08
N ALA A 37 7.94 -17.38 5.90
CA ALA A 37 8.60 -17.55 4.63
C ALA A 37 8.45 -16.26 3.81
N PRO A 38 9.42 -15.33 3.88
CA PRO A 38 9.35 -14.04 3.20
C PRO A 38 9.64 -14.16 1.70
N SER A 39 9.04 -13.28 0.91
CA SER A 39 9.37 -13.07 -0.51
C SER A 39 9.37 -11.58 -0.79
N SER A 40 10.07 -11.12 -1.83
CA SER A 40 9.83 -9.75 -2.32
C SER A 40 8.44 -9.65 -2.94
N PHE A 41 7.90 -8.44 -2.99
CA PHE A 41 6.55 -8.22 -3.48
C PHE A 41 6.41 -6.86 -4.18
N ASP A 42 5.60 -6.82 -5.22
CA ASP A 42 5.14 -5.59 -5.83
C ASP A 42 4.11 -4.91 -4.91
N VAL A 43 4.14 -3.58 -4.88
CA VAL A 43 3.24 -2.71 -4.13
C VAL A 43 2.57 -1.75 -5.09
N GLU A 44 1.26 -1.59 -4.99
CA GLU A 44 0.52 -0.56 -5.70
C GLU A 44 -0.29 0.26 -4.69
N ILE A 45 -0.13 1.58 -4.74
CA ILE A 45 -0.81 2.53 -3.85
C ILE A 45 -1.67 3.45 -4.70
N GLU A 46 -2.90 3.68 -4.27
CA GLU A 46 -3.82 4.67 -4.80
C GLU A 46 -4.10 5.73 -3.75
N TYR A 47 -4.01 7.00 -4.12
CA TYR A 47 -4.32 8.11 -3.22
C TYR A 47 -5.04 9.26 -3.92
N ALA A 48 -5.84 10.01 -3.16
CA ALA A 48 -6.77 11.00 -3.68
C ALA A 48 -6.16 12.41 -3.79
N THR A 49 -5.82 12.83 -5.00
CA THR A 49 -5.34 14.20 -5.26
C THR A 49 -6.48 15.11 -5.73
N ASN A 50 -6.25 16.42 -5.74
CA ASN A 50 -7.14 17.42 -6.34
C ASN A 50 -7.34 17.23 -7.86
N ARG A 51 -6.53 16.40 -8.52
CA ARG A 51 -6.66 16.05 -9.94
C ARG A 51 -7.34 14.70 -10.17
N GLY A 52 -7.74 14.02 -9.10
CA GLY A 52 -8.30 12.66 -9.13
C GLY A 52 -7.41 11.65 -8.42
N ILE A 53 -7.68 10.36 -8.64
CA ILE A 53 -6.89 9.28 -8.04
C ILE A 53 -5.55 9.15 -8.75
N GLU A 54 -4.47 9.31 -8.00
CA GLU A 54 -3.12 8.98 -8.46
C GLU A 54 -2.78 7.55 -8.03
N ARG A 55 -1.97 6.86 -8.85
CA ARG A 55 -1.54 5.50 -8.59
C ARG A 55 -0.05 5.38 -8.80
N ILE A 56 0.64 4.79 -7.83
CA ILE A 56 2.08 4.54 -7.90
C ILE A 56 2.36 3.06 -7.73
N ARG A 57 3.53 2.64 -8.22
CA ARG A 57 4.04 1.28 -8.05
C ARG A 57 5.44 1.33 -7.48
N THR A 58 5.71 0.43 -6.54
CA THR A 58 7.02 0.22 -5.94
C THR A 58 7.16 -1.26 -5.55
N MET A 59 8.22 -1.62 -4.83
CA MET A 59 8.50 -2.97 -4.36
C MET A 59 8.80 -2.95 -2.87
N GLY A 60 8.49 -4.04 -2.17
CA GLY A 60 8.80 -4.22 -0.75
C GLY A 60 9.61 -5.48 -0.42
N PRO A 61 10.07 -5.60 0.83
CA PRO A 61 9.79 -4.70 1.98
C PRO A 61 10.37 -3.28 1.83
N GLY A 62 9.73 -2.28 2.44
CA GLY A 62 10.17 -0.89 2.35
C GLY A 62 9.12 0.12 2.81
N SER A 63 9.28 1.36 2.36
CA SER A 63 8.31 2.43 2.62
C SER A 63 8.19 3.39 1.44
N TYR A 64 7.06 4.08 1.38
CA TYR A 64 6.79 5.12 0.40
C TYR A 64 6.13 6.33 1.07
N ARG A 65 6.66 7.52 0.81
CA ARG A 65 6.07 8.77 1.29
C ARG A 65 5.03 9.25 0.29
N ILE A 66 3.77 9.20 0.69
CA ILE A 66 2.67 9.82 -0.06
C ILE A 66 2.79 11.33 0.13
N GLN A 67 2.90 12.03 -1.00
CA GLN A 67 3.00 13.48 -1.09
C GLN A 67 2.08 13.98 -2.20
N GLY A 68 1.55 15.19 -2.07
CA GLY A 68 0.57 15.71 -3.03
C GLY A 68 -0.83 15.08 -2.89
N ASN A 69 -1.09 14.37 -1.79
CA ASN A 69 -2.40 13.82 -1.48
C ASN A 69 -3.32 14.91 -0.92
N ASP A 70 -3.80 15.78 -1.80
CA ASP A 70 -4.49 17.03 -1.46
C ASP A 70 -5.99 17.06 -1.81
N GLY A 71 -6.53 15.95 -2.28
CA GLY A 71 -7.95 15.78 -2.63
C GLY A 71 -8.81 15.29 -1.47
N ALA A 72 -9.89 14.58 -1.81
CA ALA A 72 -10.82 14.00 -0.85
C ALA A 72 -11.09 12.55 -1.20
N GLY A 73 -10.87 11.64 -0.25
CA GLY A 73 -11.08 10.21 -0.49
C GLY A 73 -10.44 9.32 0.57
N THR A 74 -10.40 8.03 0.24
CA THR A 74 -9.71 7.00 1.03
C THR A 74 -8.61 6.40 0.18
N ASP A 75 -7.38 6.54 0.65
CA ASP A 75 -6.21 5.97 0.02
C ASP A 75 -6.22 4.44 0.21
N ARG A 76 -5.60 3.70 -0.71
CA ARG A 76 -5.60 2.23 -0.69
C ARG A 76 -4.27 1.66 -1.13
N ILE A 77 -3.97 0.47 -0.66
CA ILE A 77 -2.77 -0.29 -1.02
C ILE A 77 -3.11 -1.73 -1.35
N ARG A 78 -2.38 -2.33 -2.29
CA ARG A 78 -2.44 -3.77 -2.56
C ARG A 78 -1.06 -4.31 -2.90
N PHE A 79 -0.94 -5.64 -2.81
CA PHE A 79 0.33 -6.34 -2.90
C PHE A 79 0.24 -7.55 -3.84
N LYS A 80 1.36 -7.89 -4.46
CA LYS A 80 1.54 -9.11 -5.25
C LYS A 80 2.88 -9.74 -4.89
N SER A 81 2.87 -10.97 -4.42
CA SER A 81 4.10 -11.67 -4.04
C SER A 81 4.81 -12.26 -5.26
N HIS A 82 6.13 -12.34 -5.22
CA HIS A 82 6.95 -12.86 -6.31
C HIS A 82 7.20 -14.37 -6.26
N SER A 83 6.86 -15.06 -5.16
CA SER A 83 7.03 -16.52 -5.10
C SER A 83 5.93 -17.24 -4.34
N ILE A 84 5.73 -16.88 -3.07
CA ILE A 84 4.79 -17.54 -2.17
C ILE A 84 3.84 -16.54 -1.55
N GLY A 85 2.62 -16.96 -1.27
CA GLY A 85 1.65 -16.10 -0.61
C GLY A 85 2.14 -15.67 0.77
N GLN A 86 2.00 -14.39 1.08
CA GLN A 86 2.47 -13.81 2.34
C GLN A 86 1.55 -12.71 2.86
N VAL A 87 1.49 -12.58 4.18
CA VAL A 87 0.83 -11.50 4.88
C VAL A 87 1.81 -10.35 5.07
N ILE A 88 1.42 -9.18 4.57
CA ILE A 88 2.16 -7.92 4.69
C ILE A 88 1.53 -7.09 5.79
N GLU A 89 2.33 -6.67 6.75
CA GLU A 89 1.98 -5.62 7.69
C GLU A 89 2.19 -4.26 7.04
N VAL A 90 1.21 -3.38 7.19
CA VAL A 90 1.27 -2.00 6.69
C VAL A 90 1.06 -1.03 7.84
N THR A 91 1.97 -0.07 7.97
CA THR A 91 1.90 1.02 8.96
C THR A 91 1.86 2.36 8.25
N TYR A 92 0.93 3.24 8.62
CA TYR A 92 0.69 4.53 7.98
C TYR A 92 0.07 5.58 8.89
#